data_AF-A0A822G892-F1
#
_entry.id   AF-A0A822G892-F1
#
_cell.length_a   1.000
_cell.length_b   1.000
_cell.length_c   1.000
_cell.angle_alpha   90.00
_cell.angle_beta   90.00
_cell.angle_gamma   90.00
#
_symmetry.space_group_name_H-M   'P 1'
#
loop_
_entity.id
_entity.type
_entity.pdbx_description
1 polymer ?
#
loop_
_entity_poly.entity_id
_entity_poly.type
_entity_poly.pdbx_seq_one_letter_code
_entity_poly.pdbx_strand_id
1 'polypeptide(L)'
;GYKILQGSTAVLFIYYIHRDPKHFLDPDRFDPDRFLPENSHDRSAFAFVPFSAGSRNCIGQRFAMLEEKAVLSWILRRFKLKTSQTRDELNLSFEIILRSEHGAFVQVEPHDMTKHSIEIDFSENIEINHPKCVHGPTLLFNSLTSKFFACSACRDRQECDIFISYEKRNEKKSKKIIEQNEREYEKFKKYIQTLQKNKKKFNKQLNM
;
A
#
# COMPACT_ATOMS: atom_id res chain seq x y z
N GLY A 1 -17.78 -35.11 20.42
CA GLY A 1 -16.46 -34.78 19.88
C GLY A 1 -16.05 -35.81 18.85
N TYR A 2 -15.03 -35.54 18.03
CA TYR A 2 -14.53 -36.45 16.99
C TYR A 2 -13.10 -36.90 17.31
N LYS A 3 -12.77 -38.16 17.03
CA LYS A 3 -11.41 -38.69 17.15
C LYS A 3 -10.67 -38.47 15.82
N ILE A 4 -9.58 -37.71 15.86
CA ILE A 4 -8.71 -37.45 14.70
C ILE A 4 -7.46 -38.31 14.85
N LEU A 5 -7.13 -39.09 13.82
CA LEU A 5 -5.96 -39.99 13.85
C LEU A 5 -4.66 -39.20 13.62
N GLN A 6 -3.57 -39.67 14.20
CA GLN A 6 -2.24 -39.13 13.92
C GLN A 6 -1.93 -39.24 12.43
N GLY A 7 -1.31 -38.19 11.87
CA GLY A 7 -1.01 -38.09 10.44
C GLY A 7 -2.16 -37.56 9.58
N SER A 8 -3.32 -37.26 10.16
CA SER A 8 -4.42 -36.62 9.43
C SER A 8 -4.08 -35.17 9.06
N THR A 9 -4.45 -34.77 7.85
CA THR A 9 -4.42 -33.38 7.41
C THR A 9 -5.76 -32.72 7.68
N ALA A 10 -5.76 -31.65 8.48
CA ALA A 10 -6.92 -30.78 8.65
C ALA A 10 -6.83 -29.60 7.69
N VAL A 11 -7.90 -29.33 6.94
CA VAL A 11 -7.98 -28.22 5.99
C VAL A 11 -9.03 -27.22 6.50
N LEU A 12 -8.63 -25.95 6.58
CA LEU A 12 -9.53 -24.86 6.91
C LEU A 12 -9.98 -24.17 5.62
N PHE A 13 -11.28 -24.22 5.34
CA PHE A 13 -11.86 -23.50 4.21
C PHE A 13 -12.16 -22.06 4.59
N ILE A 14 -11.12 -21.22 4.61
CA ILE A 14 -11.20 -19.80 5.03
C ILE A 14 -12.31 -19.03 4.28
N TYR A 15 -12.49 -19.31 2.99
CA TYR A 15 -13.55 -18.69 2.18
C TYR A 15 -14.95 -18.85 2.78
N TYR A 16 -15.27 -20.05 3.30
CA TYR A 16 -16.55 -20.34 3.94
C TYR A 16 -16.61 -19.81 5.37
N ILE A 17 -15.51 -19.88 6.13
CA ILE A 17 -15.47 -19.34 7.50
C ILE A 17 -15.78 -17.84 7.49
N HIS A 18 -15.20 -17.08 6.55
CA HIS A 18 -15.45 -15.64 6.41
C HIS A 18 -16.86 -15.30 5.88
N ARG A 19 -17.64 -16.32 5.51
CA ARG A 19 -19.02 -16.20 5.02
C ARG A 19 -20.02 -16.98 5.88
N ASP A 20 -19.61 -17.46 7.05
CA ASP A 20 -20.52 -18.17 7.93
C ASP A 20 -21.54 -17.18 8.52
N PRO A 21 -22.85 -17.33 8.24
CA PRO A 21 -23.88 -16.43 8.76
C PRO A 21 -23.97 -16.44 10.29
N LYS A 22 -23.40 -17.43 10.98
CA LYS A 22 -23.25 -17.44 12.44
C LYS A 22 -22.32 -16.35 12.97
N HIS A 23 -21.40 -15.87 12.12
CA HIS A 23 -20.39 -14.88 12.51
C HIS A 23 -20.51 -13.56 11.72
N PHE A 24 -21.15 -13.60 10.55
CA PHE A 24 -21.29 -12.46 9.65
C PHE A 24 -22.74 -12.34 9.17
N LEU A 25 -23.47 -11.35 9.69
CA LEU A 25 -24.80 -11.02 9.18
C LEU A 25 -24.70 -10.59 7.71
N ASP A 26 -25.57 -11.11 6.84
CA ASP A 26 -25.52 -10.89 5.39
C ASP A 26 -24.09 -11.05 4.83
N PRO A 27 -23.50 -12.27 4.92
CA PRO A 27 -22.07 -12.47 4.68
C PRO A 27 -21.60 -12.10 3.28
N ASP A 28 -22.53 -12.06 2.31
CA ASP A 28 -22.23 -11.71 0.93
C ASP A 28 -22.30 -10.22 0.61
N ARG A 29 -22.83 -9.40 1.54
CA ARG A 29 -22.88 -7.96 1.41
C ARG A 29 -21.51 -7.36 1.74
N PHE A 30 -20.99 -6.52 0.85
CA PHE A 30 -19.83 -5.69 1.16
C PHE A 30 -20.23 -4.58 2.12
N ASP A 31 -19.75 -4.68 3.36
CA ASP A 31 -20.08 -3.77 4.45
C ASP A 31 -18.84 -3.64 5.36
N PRO A 32 -18.05 -2.57 5.18
CA PRO A 32 -16.84 -2.32 5.98
C PRO A 32 -17.13 -2.10 7.47
N ASP A 33 -18.31 -1.55 7.79
CA ASP A 33 -18.66 -1.11 9.15
C ASP A 33 -18.85 -2.31 10.08
N ARG A 34 -19.08 -3.51 9.55
CA ARG A 34 -19.09 -4.75 10.35
C ARG A 34 -17.78 -5.01 11.09
N PHE A 35 -16.67 -4.38 10.70
CA PHE A 35 -15.37 -4.53 11.36
C PHE A 35 -15.08 -3.43 12.39
N LEU A 36 -16.00 -2.49 12.60
CA LEU A 36 -15.90 -1.52 13.69
C LEU A 36 -15.98 -2.24 15.05
N PRO A 37 -15.31 -1.73 16.09
CA PRO A 37 -15.28 -2.37 17.41
C PRO A 37 -16.67 -2.72 17.96
N GLU A 38 -17.64 -1.82 17.84
CA GLU A 38 -19.03 -1.99 18.25
C GLU A 38 -19.71 -3.19 17.58
N ASN A 39 -19.38 -3.48 16.31
CA ASN A 39 -20.01 -4.53 15.50
C ASN A 39 -19.24 -5.86 15.50
N SER A 40 -18.07 -5.90 16.14
CA SER A 40 -17.15 -7.05 16.09
C SER A 40 -16.68 -7.56 17.44
N HIS A 41 -16.99 -6.88 18.55
CA HIS A 41 -16.52 -7.25 19.88
C HIS A 41 -16.88 -8.68 20.31
N ASP A 42 -18.08 -9.16 19.98
CA ASP A 42 -18.54 -10.53 20.30
C ASP A 42 -18.07 -11.59 19.28
N ARG A 43 -17.40 -11.17 18.19
CA ARG A 43 -16.98 -12.09 17.15
C ARG A 43 -15.74 -12.85 17.58
N SER A 44 -15.78 -14.17 17.40
CA SER A 44 -14.60 -15.01 17.61
C SER A 44 -13.41 -14.48 16.81
N ALA A 45 -12.25 -14.37 17.46
CA ALA A 45 -11.00 -13.98 16.82
C ALA A 45 -10.58 -14.94 15.67
N PHE A 46 -11.10 -16.18 15.67
CA PHE A 46 -10.85 -17.16 14.61
C PHE A 46 -11.91 -17.16 13.49
N ALA A 47 -12.98 -16.37 13.61
CA ALA A 47 -13.97 -16.22 12.55
C ALA A 47 -13.47 -15.31 11.40
N PHE A 48 -12.47 -14.47 11.66
CA PHE A 48 -11.85 -13.62 10.64
C PHE A 48 -10.32 -13.72 10.67
N VAL A 49 -9.79 -14.58 9.80
CA VAL A 49 -8.36 -14.93 9.72
C VAL A 49 -7.76 -14.72 8.31
N PRO A 50 -7.82 -13.50 7.74
CA PRO A 50 -7.32 -13.22 6.37
C PRO A 50 -5.82 -13.44 6.21
N PHE A 51 -5.07 -13.38 7.31
CA PHE A 51 -3.63 -13.64 7.36
C PHE A 51 -3.31 -14.91 8.16
N SER A 52 -4.29 -15.83 8.27
CA SER A 52 -4.24 -16.99 9.17
C SER A 52 -4.13 -16.57 10.64
N ALA A 53 -3.84 -17.50 11.55
CA ALA A 53 -3.73 -17.24 12.99
C ALA A 53 -2.64 -18.10 13.68
N GLY A 54 -2.27 -17.71 14.90
CA GLY A 54 -1.28 -18.43 15.71
C GLY A 54 0.17 -18.19 15.28
N SER A 55 1.07 -19.09 15.68
CA SER A 55 2.53 -18.98 15.44
C SER A 55 2.95 -19.11 13.96
N ARG A 56 2.01 -19.50 13.10
CA ARG A 56 2.20 -19.67 11.65
C ARG A 56 1.31 -18.72 10.84
N ASN A 57 0.91 -17.60 11.42
CA ASN A 57 0.26 -16.53 10.68
C ASN A 57 1.21 -15.88 9.66
N CYS A 58 0.65 -15.11 8.73
CA CYS A 58 1.43 -14.47 7.68
C CYS A 58 2.40 -13.44 8.27
N ILE A 59 3.70 -13.67 8.09
CA ILE A 59 4.76 -12.73 8.49
C ILE A 59 4.65 -11.38 7.76
N GLY A 60 4.06 -11.38 6.56
CA GLY A 60 3.84 -10.19 5.74
C GLY A 60 2.61 -9.37 6.08
N GLN A 61 1.80 -9.76 7.07
CA GLN A 61 0.52 -9.10 7.39
C GLN A 61 0.64 -7.58 7.55
N ARG A 62 1.65 -7.11 8.29
CA ARG A 62 1.85 -5.66 8.52
C ARG A 62 2.20 -4.92 7.24
N PHE A 63 3.02 -5.53 6.39
CA PHE A 63 3.42 -4.97 5.11
C PHE A 63 2.21 -4.89 4.17
N ALA A 64 1.47 -5.99 4.01
CA ALA A 64 0.27 -6.05 3.17
C ALA A 64 -0.77 -4.99 3.56
N MET A 65 -1.06 -4.86 4.86
CA MET A 65 -2.03 -3.86 5.33
C MET A 65 -1.59 -2.41 5.06
N LEU A 66 -0.29 -2.12 5.08
CA LEU A 66 0.22 -0.79 4.76
C LEU A 66 0.20 -0.53 3.25
N GLU A 67 0.62 -1.52 2.46
CA GLU A 67 0.61 -1.47 1.00
C GLU A 67 -0.81 -1.28 0.46
N GLU A 68 -1.76 -2.11 0.88
CA GLU A 68 -3.17 -2.03 0.47
C GLU A 68 -3.76 -0.65 0.77
N LYS A 69 -3.56 -0.14 2.00
CA LYS A 69 -4.05 1.19 2.39
C LYS A 69 -3.42 2.31 1.56
N ALA A 70 -2.12 2.24 1.30
CA ALA A 70 -1.42 3.25 0.51
C ALA A 70 -1.92 3.28 -0.94
N VAL A 71 -2.03 2.11 -1.57
CA VAL A 71 -2.53 1.97 -2.95
C VAL A 71 -3.99 2.40 -3.06
N LEU A 72 -4.87 1.89 -2.20
CA LEU A 72 -6.29 2.25 -2.22
C LEU A 72 -6.51 3.74 -1.97
N SER A 73 -5.81 4.34 -0.99
CA SER A 73 -5.88 5.77 -0.74
C SER A 73 -5.42 6.59 -1.95
N TRP A 74 -4.32 6.19 -2.61
CA TRP A 74 -3.82 6.88 -3.79
C TRP A 74 -4.82 6.83 -4.96
N ILE A 75 -5.42 5.66 -5.21
CA ILE A 75 -6.41 5.43 -6.27
C ILE A 75 -7.69 6.24 -5.99
N LEU A 76 -8.28 6.05 -4.81
CA LEU A 76 -9.58 6.65 -4.47
C LEU A 76 -9.55 8.19 -4.39
N ARG A 77 -8.37 8.78 -4.11
CA ARG A 77 -8.19 10.25 -4.14
C ARG A 77 -8.14 10.83 -5.56
N ARG A 78 -7.81 10.02 -6.55
CA ARG A 78 -7.52 10.48 -7.93
C ARG A 78 -8.54 10.01 -8.93
N PHE A 79 -9.23 8.91 -8.63
CA PHE A 79 -10.09 8.26 -9.57
C PHE A 79 -11.40 7.84 -8.92
N LYS A 80 -12.47 7.99 -9.68
CA LYS A 80 -13.73 7.30 -9.47
C LYS A 80 -13.68 5.98 -10.20
N LEU A 81 -13.92 4.90 -9.48
CA LEU A 81 -13.96 3.55 -10.03
C LEU A 81 -15.42 3.14 -10.28
N LYS A 82 -15.68 2.53 -11.44
CA LYS A 82 -16.96 1.94 -11.80
C LYS A 82 -16.72 0.55 -12.37
N THR A 83 -17.72 -0.32 -12.25
CA THR A 83 -17.71 -1.60 -12.95
C THR A 83 -19.14 -1.93 -13.37
N SER A 84 -19.28 -2.53 -14.55
CA SER A 84 -20.52 -3.18 -14.97
C SER A 84 -20.52 -4.68 -14.66
N GLN A 85 -19.39 -5.21 -14.18
CA GLN A 85 -19.25 -6.61 -13.81
C GLN A 85 -19.86 -6.84 -12.42
N THR A 86 -20.76 -7.81 -12.35
CA THR A 86 -21.34 -8.31 -11.11
C THR A 86 -20.39 -9.28 -10.41
N ARG A 87 -20.62 -9.56 -9.14
CA ARG A 87 -19.81 -10.50 -8.37
C ARG A 87 -19.86 -11.92 -8.95
N ASP A 88 -21.01 -12.35 -9.44
CA ASP A 88 -21.20 -13.71 -9.94
C ASP A 88 -20.47 -13.93 -11.28
N GLU A 89 -20.25 -12.86 -12.05
CA GLU A 89 -19.48 -12.88 -13.29
C GLU A 89 -17.96 -12.95 -13.07
N LEU A 90 -17.47 -12.94 -11.82
CA LEU A 90 -16.04 -13.07 -11.53
C LEU A 90 -15.51 -14.50 -11.69
N ASN A 91 -16.37 -15.53 -11.70
CA ASN A 91 -16.00 -16.95 -11.82
C ASN A 91 -14.71 -17.30 -11.02
N LEU A 92 -14.87 -17.53 -9.71
CA LEU A 92 -13.72 -17.70 -8.83
C LEU A 92 -13.03 -19.06 -9.06
N SER A 93 -11.73 -19.02 -9.34
CA SER A 93 -10.85 -20.20 -9.40
C SER A 93 -10.09 -20.38 -8.08
N PHE A 94 -10.24 -21.55 -7.47
CA PHE A 94 -9.53 -21.98 -6.26
C PHE A 94 -8.24 -22.71 -6.63
N GLU A 95 -7.21 -21.94 -6.99
CA GLU A 95 -5.84 -22.43 -7.19
C GLU A 95 -5.05 -22.30 -5.88
N ILE A 96 -3.73 -22.14 -5.94
CA ILE A 96 -2.89 -21.80 -4.77
C ILE A 96 -3.35 -20.47 -4.14
N ILE A 97 -3.86 -19.55 -4.96
CA ILE A 97 -4.53 -18.32 -4.54
C ILE A 97 -5.92 -18.26 -5.14
N LEU A 98 -6.85 -17.62 -4.44
CA LEU A 98 -8.17 -17.32 -4.99
C LEU A 98 -8.06 -16.19 -6.01
N ARG A 99 -8.56 -16.42 -7.23
CA ARG A 99 -8.55 -15.44 -8.32
C ARG A 99 -9.86 -15.47 -9.09
N SER A 100 -10.16 -14.38 -9.79
CA SER A 100 -11.13 -14.41 -10.87
C SER A 100 -10.53 -15.14 -12.08
N GLU A 101 -11.31 -15.99 -12.73
CA GLU A 101 -10.88 -16.71 -13.93
C GLU A 101 -10.61 -15.76 -15.10
N HIS A 102 -11.47 -14.75 -15.27
CA HIS A 102 -11.45 -13.84 -16.41
C HIS A 102 -11.00 -12.41 -16.05
N GLY A 103 -10.58 -12.19 -14.80
CA GLY A 103 -10.20 -10.88 -14.27
C GLY A 103 -11.38 -10.10 -13.70
N ALA A 104 -11.06 -8.93 -13.12
CA ALA A 104 -12.02 -7.97 -12.63
C ALA A 104 -11.93 -6.70 -13.48
N PHE A 105 -12.99 -6.39 -14.23
CA PHE A 105 -13.01 -5.25 -15.14
C PHE A 105 -13.47 -4.00 -14.39
N VAL A 106 -12.64 -2.95 -14.42
CA VAL A 106 -12.91 -1.68 -13.74
C VAL A 106 -12.71 -0.53 -14.72
N GLN A 107 -13.74 0.29 -14.86
CA GLN A 107 -13.66 1.59 -15.50
C GLN A 107 -13.12 2.62 -14.50
N VAL A 108 -12.16 3.41 -14.95
CA VAL A 108 -11.49 4.43 -14.15
C VAL A 108 -11.78 5.79 -14.75
N GLU A 109 -12.36 6.68 -13.96
CA GLU A 109 -12.62 8.08 -14.33
C GLU A 109 -11.77 8.98 -13.42
N PRO A 110 -11.01 9.96 -13.93
CA PRO A 110 -10.34 10.94 -13.08
C PRO A 110 -11.35 11.65 -12.18
N HIS A 111 -11.00 11.81 -10.91
CA HIS A 111 -11.72 12.70 -10.01
C HIS A 111 -11.41 14.15 -10.42
N ASP A 112 -12.40 15.03 -10.48
CA ASP A 112 -12.16 16.46 -10.70
C ASP A 112 -11.22 16.98 -9.61
N MET A 113 -9.97 17.22 -10.00
CA MET A 113 -8.89 17.69 -9.13
C MET A 113 -8.74 19.22 -9.16
N THR A 114 -9.68 19.95 -9.77
CA THR A 114 -9.69 21.42 -9.86
C THR A 114 -9.70 22.12 -8.49
N LYS A 115 -9.91 21.40 -7.38
CA LYS A 115 -9.79 21.98 -6.03
C LYS A 115 -8.40 21.85 -5.39
N HIS A 116 -7.48 21.05 -5.93
CA HIS A 116 -6.13 20.85 -5.39
C HIS A 116 -5.06 20.89 -6.49
N SER A 117 -5.10 21.91 -7.35
CA SER A 117 -4.02 22.21 -8.28
C SER A 117 -2.81 22.74 -7.48
N ILE A 118 -1.82 21.87 -7.27
CA ILE A 118 -0.44 22.35 -7.16
C ILE A 118 -0.07 22.68 -8.61
N GLU A 119 0.02 23.97 -8.93
CA GLU A 119 0.55 24.43 -10.20
C GLU A 119 2.00 23.91 -10.32
N ILE A 120 2.20 22.95 -11.23
CA ILE A 120 3.52 22.59 -11.71
C ILE A 120 3.58 23.18 -13.11
N ASP A 121 4.39 24.21 -13.28
CA ASP A 121 4.63 24.87 -14.56
C ASP A 121 5.29 23.88 -15.54
N PHE A 122 4.63 23.63 -16.67
CA PHE A 122 5.10 22.79 -17.78
C PHE A 122 5.31 23.65 -19.04
N SER A 123 5.93 24.82 -18.91
CA SER A 123 6.22 25.72 -20.03
C SER A 123 7.30 25.24 -21.01
N GLU A 124 7.82 24.00 -20.89
CA GLU A 124 8.75 23.42 -21.87
C GLU A 124 8.14 22.18 -22.54
N ASN A 125 7.71 22.35 -23.79
CA ASN A 125 7.26 21.27 -24.67
C ASN A 125 8.45 20.34 -25.00
N ILE A 126 8.52 19.17 -24.38
CA ILE A 126 9.46 18.11 -24.74
C ILE A 126 8.69 17.07 -25.58
N GLU A 127 8.93 17.04 -26.89
CA GLU A 127 8.53 15.91 -27.74
C GLU A 127 9.39 14.68 -27.37
N ILE A 128 8.75 13.62 -26.84
CA ILE A 128 9.42 12.36 -26.51
C ILE A 128 9.01 11.29 -27.53
N ASN A 129 9.89 11.00 -28.48
CA ASN A 129 9.79 9.84 -29.37
C ASN A 129 10.20 8.56 -28.60
N HIS A 130 9.23 7.73 -28.19
CA HIS A 130 9.51 6.41 -27.64
C HIS A 130 9.54 5.35 -28.77
N PRO A 131 10.63 4.56 -28.95
CA PRO A 131 10.66 3.50 -29.96
C PRO A 131 9.68 2.36 -29.62
N LYS A 132 9.05 1.76 -30.64
CA LYS A 132 8.04 0.69 -30.50
C LYS A 132 8.64 -0.55 -29.80
N CYS A 133 8.04 -1.00 -28.70
CA CYS A 133 8.40 -2.25 -28.01
C CYS A 133 7.33 -3.34 -28.24
N VAL A 134 7.76 -4.58 -28.49
CA VAL A 134 6.93 -5.71 -28.93
C VAL A 134 6.21 -6.48 -27.82
N HIS A 135 6.35 -6.11 -26.54
CA HIS A 135 5.90 -6.96 -25.42
C HIS A 135 4.74 -6.44 -24.55
N GLY A 136 4.07 -5.34 -24.91
CA GLY A 136 2.81 -4.97 -24.25
C GLY A 136 2.91 -4.71 -22.72
N PRO A 137 1.81 -4.27 -22.07
CA PRO A 137 2.04 -3.10 -21.26
C PRO A 137 1.58 -3.21 -19.73
N THR A 138 2.42 -2.81 -18.72
CA THR A 138 2.17 -2.38 -17.28
C THR A 138 1.99 -0.86 -16.99
N LEU A 139 0.85 -0.49 -16.41
CA LEU A 139 0.15 0.81 -16.49
C LEU A 139 0.86 2.04 -15.90
N LEU A 140 1.20 3.00 -16.78
CA LEU A 140 1.48 4.39 -16.49
C LEU A 140 0.37 5.26 -17.09
N PHE A 141 -0.19 6.17 -16.28
CA PHE A 141 -1.25 7.09 -16.67
C PHE A 141 -0.66 8.39 -17.21
N ASN A 142 -1.00 8.74 -18.45
CA ASN A 142 -0.64 10.03 -19.06
C ASN A 142 -1.82 11.00 -18.93
N SER A 143 -1.66 12.04 -18.10
CA SER A 143 -2.74 13.02 -17.81
C SER A 143 -3.01 14.01 -18.95
N LEU A 144 -2.09 14.18 -19.90
CA LEU A 144 -2.29 15.04 -21.08
C LEU A 144 -3.16 14.38 -22.14
N THR A 145 -3.16 13.06 -22.21
CA THR A 145 -3.86 12.30 -23.26
C THR A 145 -4.98 11.42 -22.73
N SER A 146 -5.14 11.30 -21.40
CA SER A 146 -6.07 10.37 -20.74
C SER A 146 -5.92 8.91 -21.22
N LYS A 147 -4.71 8.53 -21.63
CA LYS A 147 -4.40 7.20 -22.14
C LYS A 147 -3.51 6.43 -21.16
N PHE A 148 -3.77 5.13 -21.07
CA PHE A 148 -2.93 4.19 -20.34
C PHE A 148 -1.92 3.58 -21.32
N PHE A 149 -0.63 3.66 -20.98
CA PHE A 149 0.44 2.95 -21.67
C PHE A 149 1.19 2.15 -20.66
N ALA A 150 1.83 1.09 -21.09
CA ALA A 150 2.20 0.09 -20.11
C ALA A 150 3.53 -0.66 -20.55
N CYS A 151 4.41 -1.14 -19.63
CA CYS A 151 5.29 -2.35 -19.77
C CYS A 151 5.97 -2.81 -18.44
N SER A 152 5.86 -4.10 -18.04
CA SER A 152 6.54 -4.72 -16.86
C SER A 152 7.90 -5.34 -17.19
N ALA A 153 8.32 -5.32 -18.45
CA ALA A 153 9.39 -6.19 -18.95
C ALA A 153 10.73 -5.48 -19.26
N CYS A 154 10.94 -4.23 -18.85
CA CYS A 154 12.29 -3.66 -18.84
C CYS A 154 13.08 -4.25 -17.67
N ARG A 155 13.64 -5.45 -17.91
CA ARG A 155 14.47 -6.17 -16.94
C ARG A 155 15.82 -5.47 -16.68
N ASP A 156 16.22 -4.53 -17.54
CA ASP A 156 17.35 -3.63 -17.31
C ASP A 156 16.88 -2.19 -17.15
N ARG A 157 16.67 -1.79 -15.90
CA ARG A 157 16.38 -0.40 -15.54
C ARG A 157 17.55 0.56 -15.82
N GLN A 158 18.72 0.01 -16.13
CA GLN A 158 19.98 0.74 -16.30
C GLN A 158 20.07 1.55 -17.60
N GLU A 159 19.19 1.28 -18.58
CA GLU A 159 19.20 1.98 -19.88
C GLU A 159 17.95 2.85 -20.12
N CYS A 160 17.02 2.91 -19.17
CA CYS A 160 15.83 3.75 -19.32
C CYS A 160 16.12 5.18 -18.84
N ASP A 161 16.30 6.14 -19.75
CA ASP A 161 16.60 7.54 -19.44
C ASP A 161 15.60 8.19 -18.46
N ILE A 162 14.32 7.79 -18.53
CA ILE A 162 13.28 8.25 -17.60
C ILE A 162 13.52 7.67 -16.20
N PHE A 163 13.80 6.37 -16.09
CA PHE A 163 14.09 5.74 -14.80
C PHE A 163 15.40 6.25 -14.20
N ILE A 164 16.46 6.37 -15.01
CA ILE A 164 17.77 6.90 -14.59
C ILE A 164 17.64 8.35 -14.11
N SER A 165 16.88 9.18 -14.83
CA SER A 165 16.67 10.57 -14.42
C SER A 165 15.81 10.67 -13.15
N TYR A 166 14.83 9.79 -12.99
CA TYR A 166 14.02 9.69 -11.77
C TYR A 166 14.84 9.20 -10.56
N GLU A 167 15.65 8.16 -10.72
CA GLU A 167 16.57 7.67 -9.68
C GLU A 167 17.60 8.74 -9.30
N LYS A 168 18.25 9.39 -10.26
CA LYS A 168 19.19 10.48 -9.99
C LYS A 168 18.54 11.66 -9.26
N ARG A 169 17.27 11.99 -9.56
CA ARG A 169 16.52 13.01 -8.82
C ARG A 169 16.22 12.56 -7.38
N ASN A 170 15.81 11.32 -7.19
CA ASN A 170 15.56 10.78 -5.86
C ASN A 170 16.83 10.63 -5.03
N GLU A 171 17.96 10.24 -5.62
CA GLU A 171 19.25 10.17 -4.94
C GLU A 171 19.71 11.56 -4.46
N LYS A 172 19.57 12.59 -5.31
CA LYS A 172 19.83 13.99 -4.90
C LYS A 172 18.89 14.46 -3.78
N LYS A 173 17.61 14.08 -3.83
CA LYS A 173 16.62 14.41 -2.80
C LYS A 173 16.95 13.72 -1.47
N SER A 174 17.31 12.44 -1.51
CA SER A 174 17.72 11.65 -0.34
C SER A 174 19.01 12.19 0.30
N LYS A 175 20.03 12.55 -0.50
CA LYS A 175 21.26 13.17 0.00
C LYS A 175 20.99 14.50 0.72
N LYS A 176 20.13 15.36 0.15
CA LYS A 176 19.72 16.62 0.80
C LYS A 176 19.02 16.39 2.15
N ILE A 177 18.16 15.38 2.25
CA ILE A 177 17.46 15.05 3.49
C ILE A 177 18.43 14.52 4.55
N ILE A 178 19.38 13.67 4.17
CA ILE A 178 20.41 13.14 5.07
C ILE A 178 21.29 14.28 5.61
N GLU A 179 21.80 15.15 4.73
CA GLU A 179 22.59 16.31 5.15
C GLU A 179 21.81 17.25 6.08
N GLN A 180 20.51 17.45 5.83
CA GLN A 180 19.66 18.26 6.69
C GLN A 180 19.49 17.62 8.08
N ASN A 181 19.27 16.31 8.14
CA ASN A 181 19.13 15.58 9.39
C ASN A 181 20.44 15.55 10.20
N GLU A 182 21.59 15.42 9.54
CA GLU A 182 22.90 15.49 10.21
C GLU A 182 23.16 16.88 10.82
N ARG A 183 22.79 17.95 10.11
CA ARG A 183 22.90 19.33 10.63
C ARG A 183 22.01 19.54 11.86
N GLU A 184 20.78 19.04 11.84
CA GLU A 184 19.87 19.13 13.00
C GLU A 184 20.38 18.30 14.19
N TYR A 185 20.95 17.12 13.93
CA TYR A 185 21.54 16.28 14.97
C TYR A 185 22.75 16.96 15.65
N GLU A 186 23.63 17.61 14.89
CA GLU A 186 24.75 18.36 15.47
C GLU A 186 24.31 19.60 16.26
N LYS A 187 23.25 20.29 15.83
CA LYS A 187 22.62 21.36 16.64
C LYS A 187 22.09 20.80 17.96
N PHE A 188 21.42 19.66 17.91
CA PHE A 188 20.88 19.00 19.10
C PHE A 188 21.99 18.58 20.07
N LYS A 189 23.09 17.99 19.58
CA LYS A 189 24.27 17.67 20.42
C LYS A 189 24.83 18.90 21.14
N LYS A 190 25.01 20.03 20.43
CA LYS A 190 25.49 21.29 21.02
C LYS A 190 24.53 21.82 22.10
N TYR A 191 23.22 21.69 21.88
CA TYR A 191 22.22 22.05 22.87
C TYR A 191 22.35 21.19 24.13
N ILE A 192 22.45 19.86 23.99
CA ILE A 192 22.63 18.94 25.13
C ILE A 192 23.92 19.23 25.90
N GLN A 193 25.04 19.49 25.21
CA GLN A 193 26.30 19.87 25.87
C GLN A 193 26.17 21.18 26.65
N THR A 194 25.43 22.15 26.11
CA THR A 194 25.13 23.41 26.81
C THR A 194 24.30 23.17 28.07
N LEU A 195 23.26 22.35 27.99
CA LEU A 195 22.45 21.97 29.16
C LEU A 195 23.28 21.26 30.23
N GLN A 196 24.16 20.34 29.84
CA GLN A 196 25.05 19.66 30.78
C GLN A 196 26.04 20.62 31.45
N LYS A 197 26.61 21.58 30.72
CA LYS A 197 27.46 22.64 31.28
C LYS A 197 26.69 23.53 32.25
N ASN A 198 25.48 23.95 31.89
CA ASN A 198 24.62 24.78 32.74
C ASN A 198 24.22 24.03 34.02
N LYS A 199 23.88 22.74 33.92
CA LYS A 199 23.61 21.88 35.09
C LYS A 199 24.82 21.76 36.01
N LYS A 200 26.03 21.58 35.48
CA LYS A 200 27.27 21.57 36.28
C LYS A 200 27.53 22.92 36.96
N LYS A 201 27.31 24.04 36.25
CA LYS A 201 27.47 25.40 36.79
C LYS A 201 26.47 25.68 37.93
N PHE A 202 25.21 25.31 37.74
CA PHE A 202 24.16 25.43 38.74
C PHE A 202 24.46 24.60 39.99
N ASN A 203 24.86 23.33 39.83
CA ASN A 203 25.24 22.47 40.95
C ASN A 203 26.46 22.99 41.72
N LYS A 204 27.39 23.70 41.06
CA LYS A 204 28.54 24.34 41.72
C LYS A 204 28.12 25.58 42.53
N GLN A 205 27.11 26.32 42.07
CA GLN A 205 26.55 27.47 42.80
C GLN A 205 25.71 27.07 44.02
N LEU A 206 25.13 25.86 44.03
CA LEU A 206 24.40 25.32 45.17
C LEU A 206 25.30 24.72 46.27
N ASN A 207 26.58 24.49 45.97
CA ASN A 207 27.56 23.89 46.89
C ASN A 207 28.61 24.92 47.39
N MET A 208 28.31 26.22 47.25
CA MET A 208 29.02 27.36 47.87
C MET A 208 28.07 28.03 48.85
#